data_AF-A0A6B3B848-F1
#
_entry.id   AF-A0A6B3B848-F1
#
_cell.length_a   1.000
_cell.length_b   1.000
_cell.length_c   1.000
_cell.angle_alpha   90.00
_cell.angle_beta   90.00
_cell.angle_gamma   90.00
#
_symmetry.space_group_name_H-M   'P 1'
#
loop_
_entity.id
_entity.type
_entity.pdbx_description
1 polymer ?
#
loop_
_entity_poly.entity_id
_entity_poly.type
_entity_poly.pdbx_seq_one_letter_code
_entity_poly.pdbx_strand_id
1 'polypeptide(L)'
;MTTLRRSFSAAALAGALTVGAAVPALVTAEPAGAAAKPTKSQKLAKMASITGDSAASQNRWFSALGSRTSASIKKYGFVWKTDGCSWAPDRLPGGYDFEFPCWRHDFGYRNYKKTVGATKFRASYKARVDKAFLHDMNRQCGRWFWADPYTKAQRKKLKAACNKTATKYYNTVRSFR
;
A
#
# COMPACT_ATOMS: atom_id res chain seq x y z
N MET A 1 30.42 21.29 30.98
CA MET A 1 31.55 20.85 30.14
C MET A 1 32.47 20.03 31.01
N THR A 2 32.38 18.70 30.94
CA THR A 2 33.31 17.82 31.67
C THR A 2 33.49 16.54 30.85
N THR A 3 34.63 16.47 30.18
CA THR A 3 35.07 15.40 29.28
C THR A 3 35.66 14.26 30.11
N LEU A 4 35.10 13.05 30.01
CA LEU A 4 35.72 11.85 30.57
C LEU A 4 36.43 11.08 29.44
N ARG A 5 37.75 11.25 29.34
CA ARG A 5 38.63 10.46 28.47
C ARG A 5 38.85 9.09 29.11
N ARG A 6 38.49 8.02 28.40
CA ARG A 6 38.90 6.65 28.76
C ARG A 6 40.25 6.35 28.14
N SER A 7 41.20 6.00 29.00
CA SER A 7 42.54 5.54 28.66
C SER A 7 42.47 4.14 28.04
N PHE A 8 43.18 3.94 26.92
CA PHE A 8 43.42 2.61 26.35
C PHE A 8 44.84 2.17 26.74
N SER A 9 44.95 1.04 27.43
CA SER A 9 46.25 0.38 27.66
C SER A 9 46.61 -0.44 26.43
N ALA A 10 47.71 -0.07 25.77
CA ALA A 10 48.31 -0.84 24.70
C ALA A 10 49.19 -1.95 25.31
N ALA A 11 48.80 -3.21 25.11
CA ALA A 11 49.68 -4.36 25.33
C ALA A 11 50.30 -4.74 23.98
N ALA A 12 51.60 -4.48 23.85
CA ALA A 12 52.41 -4.97 22.74
C ALA A 12 52.78 -6.44 23.01
N LEU A 13 52.46 -7.32 22.06
CA LEU A 13 53.01 -8.66 21.99
C LEU A 13 53.60 -8.87 20.60
N ALA A 14 54.94 -8.92 20.57
CA ALA A 14 55.73 -9.38 19.45
C ALA A 14 55.57 -10.90 19.30
N GLY A 15 55.44 -11.37 18.07
CA GLY A 15 55.34 -12.82 17.81
C GLY A 15 55.34 -13.17 16.34
N ALA A 16 56.51 -13.61 15.86
CA ALA A 16 56.80 -14.50 14.73
C ALA A 16 56.29 -14.11 13.32
N LEU A 17 57.24 -13.72 12.46
CA LEU A 17 57.13 -13.82 11.01
C LEU A 17 57.07 -15.31 10.60
N THR A 18 55.95 -15.74 10.06
CA THR A 18 55.88 -16.90 9.16
C THR A 18 55.66 -16.39 7.74
N VAL A 19 56.67 -16.54 6.88
CA VAL A 19 56.55 -16.27 5.44
C VAL A 19 55.75 -17.42 4.83
N GLY A 20 54.42 -17.29 4.84
CA GLY A 20 53.52 -18.08 4.02
C GLY A 20 53.26 -17.32 2.73
N ALA A 21 53.62 -17.89 1.59
CA ALA A 21 53.25 -17.36 0.28
C ALA A 21 51.72 -17.41 0.12
N ALA A 22 51.03 -16.36 0.55
CA ALA A 22 49.62 -16.17 0.30
C ALA A 22 49.46 -15.72 -1.15
N VAL A 23 49.07 -16.64 -2.03
CA VAL A 23 48.53 -16.31 -3.35
C VAL A 23 47.34 -15.37 -3.11
N PRO A 24 47.30 -14.15 -3.68
CA PRO A 24 46.13 -13.32 -3.55
C PRO A 24 45.00 -14.02 -4.31
N ALA A 25 44.08 -14.64 -3.57
CA ALA A 25 42.81 -15.05 -4.13
C ALA A 25 42.10 -13.77 -4.57
N LEU A 26 42.18 -13.50 -5.88
CA LEU A 26 41.32 -12.53 -6.55
C LEU A 26 39.88 -12.97 -6.29
N VAL A 27 39.28 -12.43 -5.23
CA VAL A 27 37.83 -12.45 -5.04
C VAL A 27 37.28 -11.60 -6.17
N THR A 28 36.93 -12.25 -7.28
CA THR A 28 36.07 -11.65 -8.29
C THR A 28 34.78 -11.28 -7.57
N ALA A 29 34.62 -10.00 -7.23
CA ALA A 29 33.34 -9.47 -6.82
C ALA A 29 32.38 -9.70 -8.00
N GLU A 30 31.50 -10.69 -7.89
CA GLU A 30 30.42 -10.86 -8.86
C GLU A 30 29.67 -9.53 -8.95
N PRO A 31 29.38 -9.03 -10.17
CA PRO A 31 28.63 -7.81 -10.33
C PRO A 31 27.29 -8.00 -9.63
N ALA A 32 26.96 -7.10 -8.69
CA ALA A 32 25.72 -7.11 -7.93
C ALA A 32 24.55 -7.34 -8.90
N GLY A 33 24.04 -8.58 -8.88
CA GLY A 33 23.07 -9.06 -9.85
C GLY A 33 21.84 -8.14 -9.87
N ALA A 34 21.32 -7.86 -11.06
CA ALA A 34 20.10 -7.10 -11.25
C ALA A 34 19.03 -7.58 -10.24
N ALA A 35 18.53 -6.66 -9.41
CA ALA A 35 17.62 -6.99 -8.31
C ALA A 35 16.50 -7.93 -8.79
N ALA A 36 16.47 -9.14 -8.22
CA ALA A 36 15.52 -10.17 -8.64
C ALA A 36 14.08 -9.64 -8.59
N LYS A 37 13.28 -9.99 -9.61
CA LYS A 37 11.86 -9.61 -9.66
C LYS A 37 11.15 -10.15 -8.40
N PRO A 38 10.22 -9.39 -7.79
CA PRO A 38 9.51 -9.85 -6.61
C PRO A 38 8.77 -11.16 -6.85
N THR A 39 8.91 -12.09 -5.90
CA THR A 39 8.19 -13.36 -5.89
C THR A 39 6.70 -13.14 -5.74
N LYS A 40 5.90 -14.17 -6.03
CA LYS A 40 4.45 -14.15 -5.81
C LYS A 40 4.09 -13.82 -4.36
N SER A 41 4.81 -14.40 -3.39
CA SER A 41 4.60 -14.14 -1.96
C SER A 41 4.88 -12.68 -1.61
N GLN A 42 5.99 -12.12 -2.10
CA GLN A 42 6.33 -10.70 -1.88
C GLN A 42 5.29 -9.76 -2.50
N LYS A 43 4.77 -10.06 -3.69
CA LYS A 43 3.66 -9.30 -4.31
C LYS A 43 2.40 -9.35 -3.44
N LEU A 44 2.04 -10.54 -2.93
CA LEU A 44 0.86 -10.70 -2.07
C LEU A 44 1.02 -9.97 -0.73
N ALA A 45 2.20 -10.03 -0.11
CA ALA A 45 2.50 -9.30 1.11
C ALA A 45 2.41 -7.78 0.90
N LYS A 46 3.00 -7.27 -0.19
CA LYS A 46 2.89 -5.85 -0.55
C LYS A 46 1.44 -5.44 -0.79
N MET A 47 0.66 -6.22 -1.56
CA MET A 47 -0.77 -5.94 -1.75
C MET A 47 -1.52 -5.95 -0.43
N ALA A 48 -1.34 -6.97 0.41
CA ALA A 48 -2.01 -7.07 1.71
C ALA A 48 -1.73 -5.86 2.62
N SER A 49 -0.52 -5.27 2.54
CA SER A 49 -0.16 -4.06 3.29
C SER A 49 -0.91 -2.79 2.84
N ILE A 50 -1.41 -2.74 1.59
CA ILE A 50 -2.06 -1.56 0.99
C ILE A 50 -3.56 -1.79 0.65
N THR A 51 -4.08 -3.00 0.84
CA THR A 51 -5.50 -3.36 0.62
C THR A 51 -6.23 -3.75 1.91
N GLY A 52 -5.69 -3.42 3.08
CA GLY A 52 -6.38 -3.54 4.36
C GLY A 52 -7.50 -2.52 4.56
N ASP A 53 -8.37 -2.77 5.54
CA ASP A 53 -9.55 -1.96 5.86
C ASP A 53 -9.28 -0.80 6.82
N SER A 54 -8.01 -0.55 7.19
CA SER A 54 -7.59 0.53 8.08
C SER A 54 -7.17 1.81 7.35
N ALA A 55 -7.22 2.95 8.04
CA ALA A 55 -6.75 4.24 7.51
C ALA A 55 -5.25 4.19 7.19
N ALA A 56 -4.46 3.50 8.01
CA ALA A 56 -3.04 3.28 7.76
C ALA A 56 -2.80 2.52 6.45
N SER A 57 -3.64 1.53 6.11
CA SER A 57 -3.55 0.84 4.82
C SER A 57 -3.91 1.75 3.65
N GLN A 58 -4.94 2.59 3.82
CA GLN A 58 -5.35 3.56 2.81
C GLN A 58 -4.21 4.56 2.54
N ASN A 59 -3.57 5.10 3.59
CA ASN A 59 -2.44 6.01 3.48
C ASN A 59 -1.26 5.34 2.76
N ARG A 60 -0.92 4.09 3.11
CA ARG A 60 0.15 3.34 2.40
C ARG A 60 -0.19 3.10 0.93
N TRP A 61 -1.46 2.93 0.58
CA TRP A 61 -1.88 2.85 -0.81
C TRP A 61 -1.69 4.19 -1.53
N PHE A 62 -2.08 5.32 -0.93
CA PHE A 62 -1.81 6.65 -1.49
C PHE A 62 -0.32 6.92 -1.66
N SER A 63 0.53 6.56 -0.69
CA SER A 63 1.98 6.66 -0.82
C SER A 63 2.51 5.79 -1.97
N ALA A 64 1.98 4.58 -2.14
CA ALA A 64 2.35 3.69 -3.24
C ALA A 64 1.87 4.23 -4.61
N LEU A 65 0.70 4.86 -4.66
CA LEU A 65 0.16 5.51 -5.84
C LEU A 65 1.04 6.71 -6.25
N GLY A 66 1.39 7.58 -5.30
CA GLY A 66 2.28 8.72 -5.54
C GLY A 66 3.70 8.33 -5.96
N SER A 67 4.16 7.15 -5.54
CA SER A 67 5.49 6.60 -5.89
C SER A 67 5.45 5.51 -6.96
N ARG A 68 4.34 5.37 -7.72
CA ARG A 68 4.09 4.25 -8.64
C ARG A 68 5.14 4.07 -9.74
N THR A 69 5.83 5.13 -10.13
CA THR A 69 6.89 5.13 -11.15
C THR A 69 8.28 4.83 -10.57
N SER A 70 8.45 4.94 -9.24
CA SER A 70 9.73 4.67 -8.58
C SER A 70 10.12 3.19 -8.69
N ALA A 71 11.42 2.89 -8.71
CA ALA A 71 11.92 1.51 -8.73
C ALA A 71 11.36 0.65 -7.59
N SER A 72 11.12 1.27 -6.42
CA SER A 72 10.59 0.61 -5.22
C SER A 72 9.19 0.02 -5.42
N ILE A 73 8.36 0.61 -6.28
CA ILE A 73 6.99 0.17 -6.59
C ILE A 73 6.92 -0.50 -7.98
N LYS A 74 7.61 0.06 -8.99
CA LYS A 74 7.63 -0.45 -10.37
C LYS A 74 8.03 -1.92 -10.44
N LYS A 75 8.96 -2.37 -9.57
CA LYS A 75 9.40 -3.78 -9.50
C LYS A 75 8.25 -4.78 -9.31
N TYR A 76 7.16 -4.40 -8.66
CA TYR A 76 6.02 -5.30 -8.44
C TYR A 76 5.17 -5.53 -9.69
N GLY A 77 5.25 -4.65 -10.70
CA GLY A 77 4.49 -4.76 -11.94
C GLY A 77 2.97 -4.68 -11.72
N PHE A 78 2.54 -3.87 -10.76
CA PHE A 78 1.12 -3.67 -10.45
C PHE A 78 0.39 -2.92 -11.57
N VAL A 79 -0.86 -3.28 -11.75
CA VAL A 79 -1.83 -2.61 -12.62
C VAL A 79 -2.42 -1.44 -11.83
N TRP A 80 -2.16 -0.22 -12.29
CA TRP A 80 -2.70 1.02 -11.71
C TRP A 80 -3.87 1.60 -12.52
N LYS A 81 -4.24 0.96 -13.64
CA LYS A 81 -5.39 1.36 -14.46
C LYS A 81 -6.69 1.12 -13.68
N THR A 82 -7.62 2.06 -13.83
CA THR A 82 -8.93 2.10 -13.18
C THR A 82 -9.90 2.83 -14.09
N ASP A 83 -11.17 2.51 -13.92
CA ASP A 83 -12.32 3.12 -14.60
C ASP A 83 -13.22 3.87 -13.60
N GLY A 84 -12.70 4.19 -12.41
CA GLY A 84 -13.44 4.87 -11.36
C GLY A 84 -14.56 4.00 -10.80
N CYS A 85 -15.64 4.62 -10.34
CA CYS A 85 -16.83 3.88 -9.93
C CYS A 85 -17.65 3.49 -11.18
N SER A 86 -17.21 2.50 -11.97
CA SER A 86 -17.70 2.19 -13.34
C SER A 86 -19.22 2.15 -13.55
N TRP A 87 -20.00 1.88 -12.51
CA TRP A 87 -21.46 1.71 -12.56
C TRP A 87 -22.22 2.70 -11.67
N ALA A 88 -21.53 3.70 -11.13
CA ALA A 88 -22.09 4.58 -10.11
C ALA A 88 -21.37 5.94 -10.08
N PRO A 89 -22.02 7.02 -9.61
CA PRO A 89 -21.36 8.31 -9.57
C PRO A 89 -20.15 8.33 -8.62
N ASP A 90 -19.03 8.89 -9.06
CA ASP A 90 -17.89 9.15 -8.18
C ASP A 90 -18.23 10.25 -7.17
N ARG A 91 -18.86 11.34 -7.65
CA ARG A 91 -19.19 12.52 -6.85
C ARG A 91 -20.63 12.47 -6.34
N LEU A 92 -20.78 12.70 -5.04
CA LEU A 92 -22.08 12.68 -4.36
C LEU A 92 -22.46 14.08 -3.86
N PRO A 93 -23.77 14.33 -3.61
CA PRO A 93 -24.23 15.55 -2.99
C PRO A 93 -23.50 15.85 -1.67
N GLY A 94 -23.25 17.13 -1.40
CA GLY A 94 -22.51 17.56 -0.22
C GLY A 94 -20.99 17.56 -0.39
N GLY A 95 -20.48 17.32 -1.60
CA GLY A 95 -19.05 17.40 -1.91
C GLY A 95 -18.25 16.15 -1.54
N TYR A 96 -18.92 15.00 -1.35
CA TYR A 96 -18.22 13.73 -1.13
C TYR A 96 -17.77 13.15 -2.48
N ASP A 97 -16.61 12.49 -2.47
CA ASP A 97 -15.99 11.94 -3.67
C ASP A 97 -15.49 10.51 -3.39
N PHE A 98 -15.99 9.54 -4.16
CA PHE A 98 -15.66 8.13 -4.09
C PHE A 98 -14.64 7.68 -5.15
N GLU A 99 -14.08 8.59 -5.94
CA GLU A 99 -13.07 8.29 -6.98
C GLU A 99 -11.90 7.48 -6.42
N PHE A 100 -11.25 7.94 -5.34
CA PHE A 100 -10.14 7.22 -4.73
C PHE A 100 -10.51 5.90 -4.02
N PRO A 101 -11.63 5.81 -3.27
CA PRO A 101 -12.17 4.53 -2.85
C PRO A 101 -12.31 3.52 -4.00
N CYS A 102 -12.87 3.94 -5.15
CA CYS A 102 -13.04 3.09 -6.32
C CYS A 102 -11.68 2.73 -6.97
N TRP A 103 -10.74 3.67 -7.08
CA TRP A 103 -9.38 3.38 -7.57
C TRP A 103 -8.67 2.32 -6.72
N ARG A 104 -8.78 2.39 -5.38
CA ARG A 104 -8.14 1.40 -4.50
C ARG A 104 -8.81 0.03 -4.58
N HIS A 105 -10.14 0.01 -4.75
CA HIS A 105 -10.90 -1.22 -4.98
C HIS A 105 -10.47 -1.92 -6.28
N ASP A 106 -10.41 -1.17 -7.37
CA ASP A 106 -9.93 -1.63 -8.68
C ASP A 106 -8.50 -2.15 -8.61
N PHE A 107 -7.62 -1.40 -7.95
CA PHE A 107 -6.25 -1.83 -7.73
C PHE A 107 -6.20 -3.22 -7.06
N GLY A 108 -6.99 -3.42 -6.00
CA GLY A 108 -7.08 -4.72 -5.33
C GLY A 108 -7.59 -5.82 -6.26
N TYR A 109 -8.72 -5.59 -6.93
CA TYR A 109 -9.34 -6.55 -7.84
C TYR A 109 -8.39 -6.99 -8.95
N ARG A 110 -7.81 -6.03 -9.69
CA ARG A 110 -6.96 -6.29 -10.85
C ARG A 110 -5.69 -7.04 -10.44
N ASN A 111 -5.03 -6.60 -9.37
CA ASN A 111 -3.73 -7.16 -8.98
C ASN A 111 -3.83 -8.51 -8.28
N TYR A 112 -4.85 -8.73 -7.43
CA TYR A 112 -5.06 -10.07 -6.87
C TYR A 112 -5.47 -11.07 -7.96
N LYS A 113 -6.41 -10.73 -8.85
CA LYS A 113 -6.77 -11.61 -9.98
C LYS A 113 -5.57 -11.95 -10.85
N LYS A 114 -4.73 -10.96 -11.19
CA LYS A 114 -3.48 -11.16 -11.94
C LYS A 114 -2.48 -12.08 -11.21
N THR A 115 -2.42 -12.04 -9.89
CA THR A 115 -1.41 -12.75 -9.10
C THR A 115 -1.83 -14.17 -8.71
N VAL A 116 -3.11 -14.38 -8.39
CA VAL A 116 -3.61 -15.67 -7.86
C VAL A 116 -4.70 -16.32 -8.72
N GLY A 117 -5.15 -15.67 -9.79
CA GLY A 117 -6.27 -16.13 -10.60
C GLY A 117 -7.63 -15.74 -10.00
N ALA A 118 -8.68 -15.75 -10.83
CA ALA A 118 -10.02 -15.30 -10.44
C ALA A 118 -10.64 -16.16 -9.32
N THR A 119 -10.51 -17.49 -9.39
CA THR A 119 -11.05 -18.41 -8.40
C THR A 119 -10.47 -18.18 -7.00
N LYS A 120 -9.14 -18.11 -6.89
CA LYS A 120 -8.47 -17.87 -5.60
C LYS A 120 -8.68 -16.44 -5.10
N PHE A 121 -8.78 -15.46 -6.00
CA PHE A 121 -9.18 -14.11 -5.62
C PHE A 121 -10.55 -14.10 -4.93
N ARG A 122 -11.56 -14.71 -5.56
CA ARG A 122 -12.93 -14.81 -5.03
C ARG A 122 -12.96 -15.50 -3.66
N ALA A 123 -12.25 -16.63 -3.53
CA ALA A 123 -12.24 -17.42 -2.31
C ALA A 123 -11.51 -16.74 -1.13
N SER A 124 -10.42 -16.01 -1.37
CA SER A 124 -9.49 -15.62 -0.27
C SER A 124 -9.24 -14.13 -0.13
N TYR A 125 -9.46 -13.32 -1.15
CA TYR A 125 -9.00 -11.92 -1.17
C TYR A 125 -10.12 -10.91 -1.43
N LYS A 126 -11.17 -11.30 -2.16
CA LYS A 126 -12.29 -10.42 -2.53
C LYS A 126 -12.93 -9.75 -1.31
N ALA A 127 -13.28 -10.53 -0.29
CA ALA A 127 -13.95 -10.01 0.91
C ALA A 127 -13.14 -8.92 1.62
N ARG A 128 -11.81 -9.04 1.65
CA ARG A 128 -10.91 -8.02 2.21
C ARG A 128 -10.95 -6.73 1.39
N VAL A 129 -10.86 -6.85 0.07
CA VAL A 129 -10.85 -5.68 -0.83
C VAL A 129 -12.21 -4.96 -0.79
N ASP A 130 -13.31 -5.70 -0.78
CA ASP A 130 -14.66 -5.12 -0.64
C ASP A 130 -14.84 -4.41 0.70
N LYS A 131 -14.33 -5.01 1.79
CA LYS A 131 -14.36 -4.39 3.11
C LYS A 131 -13.53 -3.11 3.14
N ALA A 132 -12.33 -3.14 2.58
CA ALA A 132 -11.48 -1.96 2.45
C ALA A 132 -12.18 -0.81 1.70
N PHE A 133 -12.91 -1.13 0.64
CA PHE A 133 -13.71 -0.17 -0.13
C PHE A 133 -14.83 0.49 0.69
N LEU A 134 -15.62 -0.29 1.44
CA LEU A 134 -16.63 0.26 2.35
C LEU A 134 -16.02 1.22 3.38
N HIS A 135 -14.90 0.82 3.98
CA HIS A 135 -14.23 1.65 4.99
C HIS A 135 -13.65 2.94 4.40
N ASP A 136 -13.17 2.94 3.15
CA ASP A 136 -12.71 4.15 2.49
C ASP A 136 -13.84 5.11 2.17
N MET A 137 -14.95 4.61 1.63
CA MET A 137 -16.14 5.43 1.38
C MET A 137 -16.67 6.05 2.68
N ASN A 138 -16.72 5.29 3.78
CA ASN A 138 -17.13 5.80 5.08
C ASN A 138 -16.18 6.90 5.61
N ARG A 139 -14.88 6.82 5.34
CA ARG A 139 -13.93 7.91 5.66
C ARG A 139 -14.22 9.16 4.84
N GLN A 140 -14.54 9.01 3.56
CA GLN A 140 -14.95 10.13 2.71
C GLN A 140 -16.22 10.78 3.24
N CYS A 141 -17.20 10.00 3.69
CA CYS A 141 -18.41 10.50 4.34
C CYS A 141 -18.14 11.19 5.70
N GLY A 142 -17.00 10.88 6.34
CA GLY A 142 -16.55 11.48 7.59
C GLY A 142 -15.71 12.75 7.42
N ARG A 143 -15.39 13.15 6.18
CA ARG A 143 -14.53 14.30 5.90
C ARG A 143 -15.13 15.61 6.40
N TRP A 144 -14.28 16.44 6.98
CA TRP A 144 -14.60 17.82 7.35
C TRP A 144 -14.32 18.77 6.18
N PHE A 145 -15.19 19.76 5.99
CA PHE A 145 -15.09 20.77 4.94
C PHE A 145 -14.85 22.12 5.61
N TRP A 146 -13.77 22.81 5.23
CA TRP A 146 -13.34 24.05 5.87
C TRP A 146 -14.25 25.25 5.52
N ALA A 147 -14.72 25.32 4.28
CA ALA A 147 -15.73 26.25 3.80
C ALA A 147 -17.00 25.47 3.43
N ASP A 148 -17.65 24.90 4.44
CA ASP A 148 -18.88 24.13 4.25
C ASP A 148 -20.07 25.05 3.98
N PRO A 149 -20.67 25.05 2.78
CA PRO A 149 -21.81 25.93 2.47
C PRO A 149 -23.12 25.43 3.10
N TYR A 150 -23.11 24.27 3.78
CA TYR A 150 -24.29 23.65 4.36
C TYR A 150 -24.37 23.90 5.86
N THR A 151 -25.60 24.09 6.37
CA THR A 151 -25.86 24.11 7.81
C THR A 151 -25.53 22.76 8.46
N LYS A 152 -25.31 22.73 9.78
CA LYS A 152 -25.07 21.48 10.54
C LYS A 152 -26.15 20.42 10.31
N ALA A 153 -27.41 20.83 10.20
CA ALA A 153 -28.54 19.92 9.95
C ALA A 153 -28.50 19.34 8.53
N GLN A 154 -28.22 20.16 7.51
CA GLN A 154 -28.02 19.69 6.13
C GLN A 154 -26.82 18.75 6.04
N ARG A 155 -25.68 19.10 6.64
CA ARG A 155 -24.47 18.26 6.67
C ARG A 155 -24.73 16.90 7.32
N LYS A 156 -25.50 16.84 8.42
CA LYS A 156 -25.93 15.58 9.05
C LYS A 156 -26.72 14.70 8.07
N LYS A 157 -27.69 15.27 7.35
CA LYS A 157 -28.49 14.55 6.33
C LYS A 157 -27.61 14.08 5.17
N LEU A 158 -26.74 14.93 4.64
CA LEU A 158 -25.80 14.61 3.56
C LEU A 158 -24.83 13.50 3.96
N LYS A 159 -24.29 13.53 5.18
CA LYS A 159 -23.44 12.45 5.72
C LYS A 159 -24.19 11.12 5.81
N ALA A 160 -25.43 11.13 6.28
CA ALA A 160 -26.26 9.92 6.33
C ALA A 160 -26.53 9.36 4.92
N ALA A 161 -26.84 10.23 3.95
CA ALA A 161 -27.01 9.83 2.55
C ALA A 161 -25.72 9.25 1.96
N CYS A 162 -24.56 9.85 2.22
CA CYS A 162 -23.25 9.34 1.80
C CYS A 162 -23.00 7.92 2.34
N ASN A 163 -23.20 7.69 3.64
CA ASN A 163 -23.01 6.37 4.25
C ASN A 163 -23.99 5.32 3.68
N LYS A 164 -25.23 5.71 3.37
CA LYS A 164 -26.20 4.84 2.70
C LYS A 164 -25.73 4.46 1.29
N THR A 165 -25.20 5.42 0.53
CA THR A 165 -24.60 5.17 -0.79
C THR A 165 -23.38 4.26 -0.68
N ALA A 166 -22.49 4.47 0.29
CA ALA A 166 -21.34 3.60 0.55
C ALA A 166 -21.76 2.14 0.81
N THR A 167 -22.80 1.95 1.60
CA THR A 167 -23.38 0.62 1.86
C THR A 167 -23.95 -0.01 0.59
N LYS A 168 -24.65 0.77 -0.25
CA LYS A 168 -25.16 0.30 -1.55
C LYS A 168 -24.02 -0.16 -2.46
N TYR A 169 -22.94 0.62 -2.58
CA TYR A 169 -21.79 0.29 -3.42
C TYR A 169 -21.12 -1.00 -2.95
N TYR A 170 -20.91 -1.13 -1.64
CA TYR A 170 -20.38 -2.34 -1.02
C TYR A 170 -21.23 -3.58 -1.30
N ASN A 171 -22.55 -3.48 -1.13
CA ASN A 171 -23.47 -4.59 -1.37
C ASN A 171 -23.45 -5.03 -2.84
N THR A 172 -23.39 -4.08 -3.78
CA THR A 172 -23.27 -4.37 -5.22
C THR A 172 -21.98 -5.10 -5.54
N VAL A 173 -20.82 -4.62 -5.10
CA VAL A 173 -19.56 -5.30 -5.44
C VAL A 173 -19.46 -6.67 -4.78
N ARG A 174 -20.11 -6.87 -3.62
CA ARG A 174 -20.19 -8.16 -2.94
C ARG A 174 -21.05 -9.19 -3.66
N SER A 175 -22.10 -8.76 -4.35
CA SER A 175 -22.99 -9.68 -5.07
C SER A 175 -22.40 -10.22 -6.37
N PHE A 176 -21.43 -9.52 -6.96
CA PHE A 176 -20.70 -10.03 -8.12
C PHE A 176 -19.96 -11.31 -7.78
N ARG A 177 -20.36 -12.39 -8.46
CA ARG A 177 -19.71 -13.70 -8.34
C ARG A 177 -18.29 -13.64 -8.83
#